data_AF-A0ABD5N7E1-F1
#
_entry.id   AF-A0ABD5N7E1-F1
#
_cell.length_a   1.000
_cell.length_b   1.000
_cell.length_c   1.000
_cell.angle_alpha   90.00
_cell.angle_beta   90.00
_cell.angle_gamma   90.00
#
_symmetry.space_group_name_H-M   'P 1'
#
loop_
_entity.id
_entity.type
_entity.pdbx_description
1 polymer ?
#
loop_
_entity_poly.entity_id
_entity_poly.type
_entity_poly.pdbx_seq_one_letter_code
_entity_poly.pdbx_strand_id
1 'polypeptide(L)'
;MTRTKTTILLTALLILASTTAAQEYDNMGGMNVDLAIKRAFCLNVRDERPCDIPDKFSNDLTGVCCGKECKFNAEDCRDPGYYGMDLAGMLGRSSCRNIRDGNGCDIPDFISMVKSPSVWGTCCRNECRWGMEGCDSFCGDGYCTSEEKNSGNCHDDCDPYQGDPGGPNYKEPSFEERMEEFELLSCLGVEEGGDCNMPEHLEREFRLTGVCCSGKCRYRQETCENKTRQVTLKPDLVVTEINVDPPEPWDDEPMNVTVKVENQGKKETFENFWIEVTVYEEARVIIQEAYEVRETIDPGDHITHTFTGLLGLGRVGAIMIGAQADENTNYKHYGNQVDEEDEGNNEGMERVILRQRRQEWEDDPEPGYCGDGRCDRYEEGECDEDCGPFDDGPQPTDIAMIGAVALIVLFILILVLALRHKKDKPGHLDEDAGREYTLKELQKKKDEIEEMTAIAKKKYHRRELDEESFREIVRDNQKKIIQLEIKIKGLEGRVEEMEGKE
;
A
#
# COMPACT_ATOMS: atom_id res chain seq x y z
N MET A 1 8.22 52.27 -0.30
CA MET A 1 8.14 51.34 0.85
C MET A 1 6.70 50.91 1.22
N THR A 2 5.72 51.06 0.31
CA THR A 2 4.29 50.80 0.61
C THR A 2 3.65 49.68 -0.22
N ARG A 3 4.36 49.07 -1.19
CA ARG A 3 3.79 48.01 -2.05
C ARG A 3 3.85 46.59 -1.45
N THR A 4 4.74 46.33 -0.48
CA THR A 4 4.91 44.99 0.09
C THR A 4 3.85 44.62 1.13
N LYS A 5 3.19 45.61 1.76
CA LYS A 5 2.16 45.36 2.77
C LYS A 5 0.79 44.97 2.19
N THR A 6 0.51 45.36 0.95
CA THR A 6 -0.79 45.06 0.30
C THR A 6 -0.86 43.63 -0.19
N THR A 7 0.26 43.04 -0.60
CA THR A 7 0.32 41.64 -1.07
C THR A 7 0.12 40.65 0.07
N ILE A 8 0.72 40.89 1.24
CA ILE A 8 0.57 40.01 2.42
C ILE A 8 -0.88 39.99 2.93
N LEU A 9 -1.58 41.14 2.86
CA LEU A 9 -2.98 41.21 3.28
C LEU A 9 -3.91 40.42 2.34
N LEU A 10 -3.64 40.41 1.02
CA LEU A 10 -4.42 39.64 0.06
C LEU A 10 -4.20 38.13 0.22
N THR A 11 -2.95 37.69 0.47
CA THR A 11 -2.66 36.27 0.69
C THR A 11 -3.29 35.76 1.99
N ALA A 12 -3.27 36.57 3.06
CA ALA A 12 -3.94 36.22 4.32
C ALA A 12 -5.48 36.16 4.19
N LEU A 13 -6.09 37.03 3.38
CA LEU A 13 -7.53 36.98 3.10
C LEU A 13 -7.93 35.78 2.22
N LEU A 14 -7.06 35.33 1.30
CA LEU A 14 -7.27 34.11 0.51
C LEU A 14 -7.12 32.83 1.35
N ILE A 15 -6.24 32.83 2.35
CA ILE A 15 -6.06 31.73 3.30
C ILE A 15 -7.24 31.68 4.30
N LEU A 16 -7.76 32.82 4.73
CA LEU A 16 -8.93 32.87 5.62
C LEU A 16 -10.27 32.56 4.92
N ALA A 17 -10.37 32.81 3.61
CA ALA A 17 -11.55 32.43 2.82
C ALA A 17 -11.58 30.92 2.46
N SER A 18 -10.42 30.25 2.45
CA SER A 18 -10.32 28.81 2.19
C SER A 18 -10.55 27.95 3.43
N THR A 19 -10.32 28.48 4.64
CA THR A 19 -10.58 27.76 5.89
C THR A 19 -12.05 27.78 6.33
N THR A 20 -12.84 28.79 5.92
CA THR A 20 -14.28 28.83 6.26
C THR A 20 -15.16 27.96 5.35
N ALA A 21 -14.69 27.57 4.17
CA ALA A 21 -15.42 26.66 3.28
C ALA A 21 -15.22 25.18 3.63
N ALA A 22 -14.07 24.82 4.23
CA ALA A 22 -13.76 23.44 4.60
C ALA A 22 -14.55 22.96 5.83
N GLN A 23 -14.98 23.87 6.70
CA GLN A 23 -15.65 23.51 7.97
C GLN A 23 -17.17 23.26 7.86
N GLU A 24 -17.79 23.53 6.70
CA GLU A 24 -19.20 23.21 6.43
C GLU A 24 -19.40 21.92 5.61
N TYR A 25 -18.32 21.27 5.15
CA TYR A 25 -18.39 20.09 4.26
C TYR A 25 -18.36 18.72 4.97
N ASP A 26 -18.12 18.68 6.29
CA ASP A 26 -17.98 17.44 7.09
C ASP A 26 -19.27 16.61 7.27
N ASN A 27 -20.43 17.07 6.78
CA ASN A 27 -21.73 16.38 6.99
C ASN A 27 -22.34 15.72 5.74
N MET A 28 -21.67 15.69 4.57
CA MET A 28 -22.35 15.41 3.28
C MET A 28 -22.37 13.94 2.81
N GLY A 29 -21.67 13.00 3.48
CA GLY A 29 -21.55 11.60 3.01
C GLY A 29 -22.87 10.82 2.99
N GLY A 30 -23.73 10.98 3.99
CA GLY A 30 -25.08 10.37 4.03
C GLY A 30 -26.12 11.11 3.19
N MET A 31 -25.90 12.40 2.89
CA MET A 31 -26.87 13.24 2.16
C MET A 31 -26.98 12.86 0.69
N ASN A 32 -25.92 12.34 0.06
CA ASN A 32 -25.93 12.07 -1.38
C ASN A 32 -26.80 10.85 -1.76
N VAL A 33 -26.81 9.80 -0.93
CA VAL A 33 -27.66 8.62 -1.17
C VAL A 33 -29.13 8.93 -0.88
N ASP A 34 -29.41 9.62 0.22
CA ASP A 34 -30.75 10.08 0.57
C ASP A 34 -31.35 10.98 -0.52
N LEU A 35 -30.55 11.92 -1.05
CA LEU A 35 -30.96 12.80 -2.13
C LEU A 35 -31.21 12.04 -3.45
N ALA A 36 -30.34 11.08 -3.80
CA ALA A 36 -30.50 10.26 -4.99
C ALA A 36 -31.80 9.44 -4.95
N ILE A 37 -32.11 8.85 -3.79
CA ILE A 37 -33.34 8.06 -3.60
C ILE A 37 -34.58 8.96 -3.61
N LYS A 38 -34.53 10.12 -2.93
CA LYS A 38 -35.63 11.11 -2.96
C LYS A 38 -35.95 11.56 -4.38
N ARG A 39 -34.94 11.73 -5.23
CA ARG A 39 -35.12 12.07 -6.65
C ARG A 39 -35.64 10.89 -7.46
N ALA A 40 -35.16 9.68 -7.19
CA ALA A 40 -35.59 8.47 -7.89
C ALA A 40 -37.11 8.26 -7.80
N PHE A 41 -37.73 8.46 -6.63
CA PHE A 41 -39.19 8.32 -6.48
C PHE A 41 -40.01 9.44 -7.13
N CYS A 42 -39.35 10.48 -7.66
CA CYS A 42 -40.00 11.54 -8.41
C CYS A 42 -39.60 11.58 -9.88
N LEU A 43 -38.83 10.59 -10.35
CA LEU A 43 -38.54 10.43 -11.77
C LEU A 43 -39.85 10.24 -12.54
N ASN A 44 -40.16 11.19 -13.43
CA ASN A 44 -41.39 11.25 -14.23
C ASN A 44 -42.69 11.53 -13.46
N VAL A 45 -42.61 11.89 -12.18
CA VAL A 45 -43.76 12.32 -11.38
C VAL A 45 -43.80 13.85 -11.37
N ARG A 46 -44.96 14.44 -11.68
CA ARG A 46 -45.13 15.90 -11.61
C ARG A 46 -45.16 16.37 -10.15
N ASP A 47 -44.72 17.60 -9.92
CA ASP A 47 -44.86 18.22 -8.60
C ASP A 47 -46.31 18.19 -8.10
N GLU A 48 -46.49 18.12 -6.77
CA GLU A 48 -47.77 17.98 -6.07
C GLU A 48 -48.51 16.66 -6.35
N ARG A 49 -47.83 15.65 -6.90
CA ARG A 49 -48.34 14.29 -7.04
C ARG A 49 -47.68 13.35 -6.04
N PRO A 50 -48.37 12.26 -5.63
CA PRO A 50 -47.77 11.24 -4.77
C PRO A 50 -46.49 10.70 -5.40
N CYS A 51 -45.46 10.51 -4.59
CA CYS A 51 -44.21 9.89 -5.06
C CYS A 51 -44.46 8.49 -5.61
N ASP A 52 -43.69 8.09 -6.62
CA ASP A 52 -43.73 6.73 -7.20
C ASP A 52 -42.93 5.76 -6.32
N ILE A 53 -43.48 5.50 -5.13
CA ILE A 53 -42.89 4.60 -4.14
C ILE A 53 -43.35 3.17 -4.47
N PRO A 54 -42.43 2.21 -4.64
CA PRO A 54 -42.79 0.83 -4.90
C PRO A 54 -43.75 0.27 -3.84
N ASP A 55 -44.73 -0.54 -4.26
CA ASP A 55 -45.77 -1.14 -3.39
C ASP A 55 -45.22 -1.80 -2.11
N LYS A 56 -44.00 -2.33 -2.15
CA LYS A 56 -43.37 -2.97 -0.99
C LYS A 56 -43.07 -2.00 0.16
N PHE A 57 -42.99 -0.70 -0.12
CA PHE A 57 -42.75 0.36 0.85
C PHE A 57 -43.96 1.28 1.06
N SER A 58 -45.00 1.19 0.23
CA SER A 58 -46.15 2.10 0.27
C SER A 58 -46.97 2.05 1.56
N ASN A 59 -46.80 0.99 2.36
CA ASN A 59 -47.42 0.87 3.68
C ASN A 59 -46.68 1.66 4.77
N ASP A 60 -45.40 1.96 4.56
CA ASP A 60 -44.53 2.62 5.54
C ASP A 60 -44.09 4.01 5.10
N LEU A 61 -44.18 4.29 3.80
CA LEU A 61 -43.77 5.55 3.18
C LEU A 61 -44.90 6.07 2.30
N THR A 62 -45.37 7.27 2.62
CA THR A 62 -46.14 8.12 1.72
C THR A 62 -45.36 9.40 1.49
N GLY A 63 -45.64 10.13 0.42
CA GLY A 63 -44.99 11.41 0.18
C GLY A 63 -45.49 12.08 -1.08
N VAL A 64 -45.09 13.33 -1.27
CA VAL A 64 -45.43 14.14 -2.44
C VAL A 64 -44.16 14.67 -3.10
N CYS A 65 -44.12 14.65 -4.43
CA CYS A 65 -43.01 15.20 -5.19
C CYS A 65 -43.04 16.73 -5.19
N CYS A 66 -41.95 17.34 -4.75
CA CYS A 66 -41.83 18.78 -4.63
C CYS A 66 -40.44 19.23 -5.09
N GLY A 67 -40.35 19.86 -6.26
CA GLY A 67 -39.07 20.28 -6.81
C GLY A 67 -38.21 19.08 -7.25
N LYS A 68 -38.86 18.05 -7.83
CA LYS A 68 -38.22 16.77 -8.23
C LYS A 68 -37.67 15.91 -7.09
N GLU A 69 -38.00 16.24 -5.84
CA GLU A 69 -37.60 15.45 -4.66
C GLU A 69 -38.85 14.97 -3.91
N CYS A 70 -38.85 13.71 -3.50
CA CYS A 70 -39.94 13.16 -2.71
C CYS A 70 -39.85 13.68 -1.28
N LYS A 71 -40.85 14.47 -0.86
CA LYS A 71 -41.05 14.82 0.54
C LYS A 71 -41.86 13.73 1.24
N PHE A 72 -41.19 12.87 1.98
CA PHE A 72 -41.86 11.80 2.73
C PHE A 72 -42.72 12.35 3.88
N ASN A 73 -43.85 11.68 4.12
CA ASN A 73 -44.87 12.00 5.11
C ASN A 73 -45.43 13.43 5.01
N ALA A 74 -45.32 14.05 3.84
CA ALA A 74 -45.95 15.32 3.52
C ALA A 74 -47.24 15.08 2.70
N GLU A 75 -48.32 15.77 3.03
CA GLU A 75 -49.57 15.72 2.26
C GLU A 75 -49.55 16.65 1.03
N ASP A 76 -48.74 17.72 1.09
CA ASP A 76 -48.50 18.66 0.01
C ASP A 76 -47.10 19.29 0.10
N CYS A 77 -46.74 20.13 -0.87
CA CYS A 77 -45.40 20.73 -0.90
C CYS A 77 -45.16 21.86 0.12
N ARG A 78 -46.22 22.36 0.75
CA ARG A 78 -46.18 23.41 1.78
C ARG A 78 -46.01 22.84 3.17
N ASP A 79 -46.42 21.59 3.37
CA ASP A 79 -46.07 20.82 4.54
C ASP A 79 -44.53 20.81 4.65
N PRO A 80 -43.96 21.27 5.77
CA PRO A 80 -42.52 21.15 6.00
C PRO A 80 -42.06 19.70 5.88
N GLY A 81 -42.95 18.72 6.06
CA GLY A 81 -42.56 17.32 6.15
C GLY A 81 -41.74 17.08 7.40
N TYR A 82 -41.49 15.81 7.70
CA TYR A 82 -40.68 15.43 8.86
C TYR A 82 -39.19 15.47 8.48
N TYR A 83 -38.51 16.57 8.80
CA TYR A 83 -37.08 16.81 8.48
C TYR A 83 -36.06 15.94 9.24
N GLY A 84 -36.48 14.85 9.87
CA GLY A 84 -35.63 14.12 10.84
C GLY A 84 -35.56 12.60 10.68
N MET A 85 -36.11 12.02 9.62
CA MET A 85 -36.00 10.58 9.40
C MET A 85 -34.92 10.25 8.37
N ASP A 86 -33.92 9.50 8.84
CA ASP A 86 -32.92 8.83 8.00
C ASP A 86 -33.61 7.81 7.10
N LEU A 87 -33.78 8.17 5.82
CA LEU A 87 -34.35 7.32 4.80
C LEU A 87 -33.56 6.02 4.65
N ALA A 88 -32.24 6.05 4.86
CA ALA A 88 -31.40 4.87 4.83
C ALA A 88 -31.78 3.89 5.96
N GLY A 89 -32.10 4.40 7.15
CA GLY A 89 -32.64 3.59 8.26
C GLY A 89 -34.05 3.02 7.99
N MET A 90 -34.95 3.78 7.34
CA MET A 90 -36.28 3.26 6.98
C MET A 90 -36.22 2.20 5.87
N LEU A 91 -35.42 2.45 4.84
CA LEU A 91 -35.12 1.47 3.80
C LEU A 91 -34.38 0.28 4.38
N GLY A 92 -33.50 0.49 5.35
CA GLY A 92 -32.80 -0.58 6.04
C GLY A 92 -33.75 -1.50 6.78
N ARG A 93 -34.71 -0.96 7.52
CA ARG A 93 -35.72 -1.76 8.25
C ARG A 93 -36.68 -2.50 7.33
N SER A 94 -37.14 -1.85 6.27
CA SER A 94 -38.06 -2.47 5.31
C SER A 94 -37.38 -3.53 4.45
N SER A 95 -36.11 -3.34 4.07
CA SER A 95 -35.32 -4.31 3.29
C SER A 95 -34.98 -5.58 4.07
N CYS A 96 -35.22 -5.61 5.38
CA CYS A 96 -35.01 -6.77 6.25
C CYS A 96 -36.29 -7.30 6.88
N ARG A 97 -37.46 -6.76 6.49
CA ARG A 97 -38.74 -7.22 7.01
C ARG A 97 -38.98 -8.67 6.58
N ASN A 98 -39.04 -9.58 7.56
CA ASN A 98 -39.15 -11.03 7.38
C ASN A 98 -37.89 -11.73 6.83
N ILE A 99 -36.74 -11.07 6.84
CA ILE A 99 -35.45 -11.69 6.51
C ILE A 99 -34.74 -12.04 7.82
N ARG A 100 -34.19 -13.26 7.91
CA ARG A 100 -33.43 -13.68 9.10
C ARG A 100 -32.11 -12.91 9.17
N ASP A 101 -31.68 -12.61 10.39
CA ASP A 101 -30.37 -12.00 10.63
C ASP A 101 -29.24 -12.83 9.99
N GLY A 102 -28.26 -12.14 9.42
CA GLY A 102 -27.13 -12.75 8.70
C GLY A 102 -27.38 -13.03 7.21
N ASN A 103 -28.60 -12.83 6.71
CA ASN A 103 -28.87 -12.92 5.27
C ASN A 103 -28.73 -11.57 4.57
N GLY A 104 -28.46 -11.61 3.26
CA GLY A 104 -28.40 -10.41 2.42
C GLY A 104 -29.71 -9.62 2.45
N CYS A 105 -29.61 -8.29 2.39
CA CYS A 105 -30.76 -7.40 2.34
C CYS A 105 -31.55 -7.58 1.04
N ASP A 106 -32.88 -7.50 1.11
CA ASP A 106 -33.74 -7.50 -0.08
C ASP A 106 -33.78 -6.12 -0.73
N ILE A 107 -32.75 -5.83 -1.51
CA ILE A 107 -32.60 -4.56 -2.23
C ILE A 107 -33.50 -4.62 -3.48
N PRO A 108 -34.49 -3.72 -3.64
CA PRO A 108 -35.34 -3.72 -4.82
C PRO A 108 -34.55 -3.51 -6.12
N ASP A 109 -35.04 -4.11 -7.20
CA ASP A 109 -34.39 -4.11 -8.51
C ASP A 109 -34.07 -2.71 -9.06
N PHE A 110 -34.84 -1.67 -8.72
CA PHE A 110 -34.53 -0.30 -9.19
C PHE A 110 -33.26 0.30 -8.54
N ILE A 111 -32.85 -0.16 -7.35
CA ILE A 111 -31.54 0.17 -6.76
C ILE A 111 -30.45 -0.69 -7.41
N SER A 112 -30.77 -1.93 -7.79
CA SER A 112 -29.86 -2.78 -8.57
C SER A 112 -29.59 -2.25 -9.99
N MET A 113 -30.51 -1.46 -10.57
CA MET A 113 -30.34 -0.78 -11.87
C MET A 113 -29.22 0.27 -11.86
N VAL A 114 -28.79 0.76 -10.70
CA VAL A 114 -27.64 1.66 -10.57
C VAL A 114 -26.32 0.94 -10.92
N LYS A 115 -26.31 -0.39 -11.07
CA LYS A 115 -25.13 -1.22 -11.45
C LYS A 115 -23.84 -0.80 -10.73
N SER A 116 -23.96 -0.32 -9.51
CA SER A 116 -22.83 -0.08 -8.65
C SER A 116 -22.57 -1.40 -7.90
N PRO A 117 -21.39 -2.03 -8.05
CA PRO A 117 -21.01 -3.20 -7.26
C PRO A 117 -20.99 -2.91 -5.74
N SER A 118 -21.21 -1.66 -5.33
CA SER A 118 -21.07 -1.15 -3.98
C SER A 118 -22.33 -1.22 -3.12
N VAL A 119 -23.51 -1.54 -3.68
CA VAL A 119 -24.77 -1.55 -2.90
C VAL A 119 -25.20 -3.00 -2.59
N TRP A 120 -24.62 -3.52 -1.52
CA TRP A 120 -24.97 -4.81 -0.91
C TRP A 120 -25.05 -4.62 0.61
N GLY A 121 -25.60 -5.57 1.36
CA GLY A 121 -25.70 -5.46 2.82
C GLY A 121 -26.27 -6.69 3.47
N THR A 122 -26.17 -6.78 4.80
CA THR A 122 -26.67 -7.91 5.60
C THR A 122 -27.72 -7.44 6.62
N CYS A 123 -28.80 -8.19 6.77
CA CYS A 123 -29.84 -7.94 7.77
C CYS A 123 -29.34 -8.26 9.17
N CYS A 124 -29.38 -7.28 10.07
CA CYS A 124 -28.98 -7.42 11.46
C CYS A 124 -29.98 -6.72 12.39
N ARG A 125 -30.66 -7.48 13.25
CA ARG A 125 -31.73 -7.02 14.15
C ARG A 125 -32.86 -6.31 13.40
N ASN A 126 -33.31 -6.91 12.29
CA ASN A 126 -34.33 -6.36 11.38
C ASN A 126 -33.95 -5.03 10.69
N GLU A 127 -32.66 -4.70 10.58
CA GLU A 127 -32.19 -3.53 9.84
C GLU A 127 -31.06 -3.92 8.88
N CYS A 128 -31.14 -3.48 7.63
CA CYS A 128 -30.09 -3.71 6.64
C CYS A 128 -28.86 -2.89 6.98
N ARG A 129 -27.73 -3.56 7.12
CA ARG A 129 -26.42 -2.93 7.26
C ARG A 129 -25.72 -2.96 5.91
N TRP A 130 -25.72 -1.82 5.24
CA TRP A 130 -25.09 -1.63 3.93
C TRP A 130 -23.57 -1.82 4.01
N GLY A 131 -23.00 -2.53 3.04
CA GLY A 131 -21.56 -2.81 2.94
C GLY A 131 -21.01 -3.84 3.93
N MET A 132 -21.86 -4.65 4.57
CA MET A 132 -21.44 -5.65 5.58
C MET A 132 -21.83 -7.07 5.18
N GLU A 133 -20.92 -8.05 5.37
CA GLU A 133 -21.14 -9.48 5.05
C GLU A 133 -21.74 -10.28 6.22
N GLY A 134 -21.79 -9.70 7.42
CA GLY A 134 -22.28 -10.37 8.63
C GLY A 134 -22.63 -9.41 9.75
N CYS A 135 -23.36 -9.90 10.75
CA CYS A 135 -23.79 -9.10 11.91
C CYS A 135 -22.73 -9.00 13.01
N ASP A 136 -21.72 -9.88 12.99
CA ASP A 136 -20.70 -9.96 14.02
C ASP A 136 -19.63 -8.86 13.89
N SER A 137 -19.50 -8.26 12.70
CA SER A 137 -18.54 -7.19 12.41
C SER A 137 -18.79 -5.87 13.15
N PHE A 138 -19.91 -5.72 13.86
CA PHE A 138 -20.27 -4.49 14.60
C PHE A 138 -20.08 -4.61 16.12
N CYS A 139 -20.08 -5.83 16.66
CA CYS A 139 -19.68 -6.04 18.05
C CYS A 139 -18.15 -6.12 18.11
N GLY A 140 -17.49 -4.97 17.93
CA GLY A 140 -16.07 -4.89 18.22
C GLY A 140 -15.84 -5.42 19.64
N ASP A 141 -14.84 -6.29 19.80
CA ASP A 141 -14.40 -6.91 21.06
C ASP A 141 -13.93 -5.90 22.14
N GLY A 142 -14.32 -4.63 22.03
CA GLY A 142 -13.70 -3.49 22.66
C GLY A 142 -14.42 -2.89 23.85
N TYR A 143 -15.31 -3.58 24.58
CA TYR A 143 -15.84 -3.07 25.87
C TYR A 143 -16.17 -4.13 26.92
N CYS A 144 -15.60 -5.34 26.84
CA CYS A 144 -15.58 -6.22 28.01
C CYS A 144 -14.14 -6.67 28.24
N THR A 145 -13.56 -6.25 29.36
CA THR A 145 -12.31 -6.83 29.86
C THR A 145 -12.49 -8.33 30.09
N SER A 146 -11.40 -9.09 30.09
CA SER A 146 -11.46 -10.53 30.35
C SER A 146 -12.04 -10.89 31.73
N GLU A 147 -12.03 -9.96 32.69
CA GLU A 147 -12.67 -10.10 34.00
C GLU A 147 -14.20 -9.90 33.94
N GLU A 148 -14.70 -9.03 33.06
CA GLU A 148 -16.14 -8.77 32.88
C GLU A 148 -16.85 -9.92 32.13
N LYS A 149 -16.16 -10.54 31.17
CA LYS A 149 -16.68 -11.75 30.47
C LYS A 149 -16.91 -12.94 31.42
N ASN A 150 -16.11 -13.06 32.49
CA ASN A 150 -16.24 -14.16 33.45
C ASN A 150 -17.24 -13.89 34.58
N SER A 151 -17.63 -12.64 34.80
CA SER A 151 -18.57 -12.26 35.87
C SER A 151 -20.03 -12.16 35.42
N GLY A 152 -20.32 -12.33 34.12
CA GLY A 152 -21.67 -12.25 33.57
C GLY A 152 -22.25 -10.83 33.57
N ASN A 153 -21.41 -9.81 33.72
CA ASN A 153 -21.78 -8.39 33.82
C ASN A 153 -21.41 -7.59 32.55
N CYS A 154 -21.50 -8.19 31.36
CA CYS A 154 -21.53 -7.36 30.16
C CYS A 154 -22.94 -6.74 30.09
N HIS A 155 -23.04 -5.42 30.31
CA HIS A 155 -24.27 -4.68 30.07
C HIS A 155 -24.65 -4.80 28.59
N ASP A 156 -25.88 -5.21 28.30
CA ASP A 156 -26.48 -5.34 26.95
C ASP A 156 -26.71 -3.99 26.23
N ASP A 157 -26.07 -2.91 26.69
CA ASP A 157 -26.29 -1.56 26.20
C ASP A 157 -25.33 -1.25 25.02
N CYS A 158 -25.57 -1.89 23.87
CA CYS A 158 -25.10 -1.37 22.59
C CYS A 158 -25.99 -0.18 22.19
N ASP A 159 -25.75 0.99 22.77
CA ASP A 159 -26.45 2.23 22.41
C ASP A 159 -25.87 2.80 21.09
N PRO A 160 -26.65 2.88 19.99
CA PRO A 160 -26.13 3.12 18.64
C PRO A 160 -25.77 4.59 18.31
N TYR A 161 -25.77 5.52 19.27
CA TYR A 161 -25.73 6.96 18.96
C TYR A 161 -24.47 7.73 19.38
N GLN A 162 -23.38 7.08 19.79
CA GLN A 162 -22.13 7.78 20.17
C GLN A 162 -20.89 7.45 19.31
N GLY A 163 -21.06 6.73 18.20
CA GLY A 163 -19.96 6.51 17.25
C GLY A 163 -19.90 7.62 16.20
N ASP A 164 -18.79 8.36 16.18
CA ASP A 164 -18.43 9.27 15.09
C ASP A 164 -18.55 8.51 13.75
N PRO A 165 -19.25 9.05 12.72
CA PRO A 165 -19.42 8.36 11.43
C PRO A 165 -18.09 8.15 10.65
N GLY A 166 -16.97 8.68 11.15
CA GLY A 166 -15.62 8.41 10.65
C GLY A 166 -14.89 7.39 11.52
N GLY A 167 -15.08 6.08 11.26
CA GLY A 167 -14.17 5.06 11.81
C GLY A 167 -12.73 5.30 11.31
N PRO A 168 -11.69 4.86 12.07
CA PRO A 168 -10.28 5.17 11.79
C PRO A 168 -9.69 4.57 10.49
N ASN A 169 -10.52 3.96 9.64
CA ASN A 169 -10.15 3.37 8.36
C ASN A 169 -10.94 3.95 7.16
N TYR A 170 -11.77 4.96 7.35
CA TYR A 170 -12.42 5.64 6.23
C TYR A 170 -11.41 6.56 5.56
N LYS A 171 -10.82 6.09 4.45
CA LYS A 171 -10.05 6.97 3.56
C LYS A 171 -11.05 7.66 2.64
N GLU A 172 -11.13 8.97 2.77
CA GLU A 172 -11.91 9.79 1.86
C GLU A 172 -11.47 9.54 0.40
N PRO A 173 -12.41 9.36 -0.53
CA PRO A 173 -12.07 9.20 -1.94
C PRO A 173 -11.37 10.46 -2.44
N SER A 174 -10.36 10.27 -3.30
CA SER A 174 -9.61 11.36 -3.89
C SER A 174 -10.51 12.26 -4.73
N PHE A 175 -10.06 13.47 -5.03
CA PHE A 175 -10.83 14.39 -5.87
C PHE A 175 -11.09 13.77 -7.26
N GLU A 176 -10.10 13.08 -7.82
CA GLU A 176 -10.19 12.38 -9.10
C GLU A 176 -11.23 11.25 -9.07
N GLU A 177 -11.25 10.46 -8.00
CA GLU A 177 -12.22 9.37 -7.82
C GLU A 177 -13.66 9.92 -7.69
N ARG A 178 -13.85 11.00 -6.94
CA ARG A 178 -15.16 11.68 -6.82
C ARG A 178 -15.59 12.31 -8.14
N MET A 179 -14.64 12.87 -8.91
CA MET A 179 -14.92 13.43 -10.23
C MET A 179 -15.31 12.34 -11.23
N GLU A 180 -14.65 11.19 -11.22
CA GLU A 180 -14.99 10.06 -12.08
C GLU A 180 -16.38 9.49 -11.74
N GLU A 181 -16.71 9.37 -10.45
CA GLU A 181 -18.05 8.98 -10.01
C GLU A 181 -19.10 10.00 -10.47
N PHE A 182 -18.81 11.29 -10.34
CA PHE A 182 -19.68 12.36 -10.80
C PHE A 182 -19.87 12.35 -12.32
N GLU A 183 -18.83 12.06 -13.11
CA GLU A 183 -18.91 11.86 -14.58
C GLU A 183 -19.84 10.71 -14.96
N LEU A 184 -19.80 9.61 -14.23
CA LEU A 184 -20.63 8.43 -14.47
C LEU A 184 -22.10 8.70 -14.10
N LEU A 185 -22.34 9.25 -12.90
CA LEU A 185 -23.68 9.53 -12.40
C LEU A 185 -24.41 10.58 -13.26
N SER A 186 -23.68 11.56 -13.79
CA SER A 186 -24.25 12.58 -14.67
C SER A 186 -24.74 12.01 -16.02
N CYS A 187 -24.38 10.77 -16.37
CA CYS A 187 -24.84 10.10 -17.58
C CYS A 187 -25.80 8.93 -17.34
N LEU A 188 -26.22 8.70 -16.10
CA LEU A 188 -27.10 7.59 -15.78
C LEU A 188 -28.49 7.82 -16.43
N GLY A 189 -28.84 6.96 -17.39
CA GLY A 189 -30.10 7.07 -18.15
C GLY A 189 -30.08 8.10 -19.29
N VAL A 190 -28.93 8.67 -19.61
CA VAL A 190 -28.75 9.57 -20.77
C VAL A 190 -28.16 8.77 -21.94
N GLU A 191 -28.77 8.87 -23.12
CA GLU A 191 -28.25 8.22 -24.34
C GLU A 191 -26.94 8.86 -24.81
N GLU A 192 -26.15 8.13 -25.60
CA GLU A 192 -24.88 8.63 -26.12
C GLU A 192 -25.09 9.88 -27.01
N GLY A 193 -24.34 10.94 -26.72
CA GLY A 193 -24.50 12.27 -27.32
C GLY A 193 -25.56 13.15 -26.66
N GLY A 194 -26.29 12.66 -25.66
CA GLY A 194 -27.24 13.46 -24.87
C GLY A 194 -26.54 14.38 -23.86
N ASP A 195 -27.22 15.45 -23.45
CA ASP A 195 -26.73 16.37 -22.42
C ASP A 195 -26.64 15.68 -21.06
N CYS A 196 -25.54 15.89 -20.34
CA CYS A 196 -25.37 15.32 -19.01
C CYS A 196 -26.43 15.83 -18.03
N ASN A 197 -26.97 14.94 -17.22
CA ASN A 197 -27.95 15.24 -16.18
C ASN A 197 -27.26 15.74 -14.92
N MET A 198 -26.87 17.02 -14.91
CA MET A 198 -26.20 17.65 -13.77
C MET A 198 -27.19 18.33 -12.82
N PRO A 199 -26.87 18.44 -11.51
CA PRO A 199 -27.62 19.29 -10.61
C PRO A 199 -27.59 20.76 -11.07
N GLU A 200 -28.76 21.41 -11.12
CA GLU A 200 -28.93 22.78 -11.62
C GLU A 200 -28.02 23.81 -10.91
N HIS A 201 -27.69 23.59 -9.63
CA HIS A 201 -26.78 24.49 -8.91
C HIS A 201 -25.35 24.43 -9.46
N LEU A 202 -24.86 23.26 -9.86
CA LEU A 202 -23.52 23.11 -10.45
C LEU A 202 -23.46 23.69 -11.87
N GLU A 203 -24.51 23.49 -12.66
CA GLU A 203 -24.66 24.11 -13.98
C GLU A 203 -24.61 25.63 -13.87
N ARG A 204 -25.31 26.22 -12.90
CA ARG A 204 -25.42 27.67 -12.76
C ARG A 204 -24.15 28.30 -12.17
N GLU A 205 -23.59 27.70 -11.12
CA GLU A 205 -22.44 28.23 -10.40
C GLU A 205 -21.15 28.10 -11.21
N PHE A 206 -20.94 26.93 -11.83
CA PHE A 206 -19.70 26.62 -12.53
C PHE A 206 -19.82 26.70 -14.06
N ARG A 207 -21.02 27.00 -14.59
CA ARG A 207 -21.31 26.98 -16.04
C ARG A 207 -20.88 25.66 -16.67
N LEU A 208 -21.12 24.57 -15.94
CA LEU A 208 -20.87 23.22 -16.42
C LEU A 208 -21.99 22.84 -17.38
N THR A 209 -21.62 22.64 -18.63
CA THR A 209 -22.39 21.90 -19.64
C THR A 209 -21.59 20.66 -20.02
N GLY A 210 -22.19 19.65 -20.63
CA GLY A 210 -21.44 18.48 -21.09
C GLY A 210 -22.33 17.52 -21.84
N VAL A 211 -21.70 16.58 -22.55
CA VAL A 211 -22.38 15.53 -23.30
C VAL A 211 -21.92 14.15 -22.85
N CYS A 212 -22.83 13.19 -22.83
CA CYS A 212 -22.56 11.82 -22.43
C CYS A 212 -21.92 11.04 -23.56
N CYS A 213 -20.65 10.67 -23.39
CA CYS A 213 -19.89 9.92 -24.39
C CYS A 213 -19.36 8.63 -23.77
N SER A 214 -19.77 7.48 -24.31
CA SER A 214 -19.42 6.16 -23.77
C SER A 214 -19.71 6.00 -22.27
N GLY A 215 -20.86 6.53 -21.82
CA GLY A 215 -21.32 6.42 -20.43
C GLY A 215 -20.68 7.36 -19.42
N LYS A 216 -19.80 8.28 -19.85
CA LYS A 216 -19.20 9.32 -19.00
C LYS A 216 -19.54 10.71 -19.51
N CYS A 217 -19.80 11.63 -18.59
CA CYS A 217 -20.06 13.03 -18.93
C CYS A 217 -18.76 13.72 -19.32
N ARG A 218 -18.69 14.23 -20.55
CA ARG A 218 -17.58 15.07 -21.00
C ARG A 218 -17.94 16.54 -20.78
N TYR A 219 -17.53 17.07 -19.63
CA TYR A 219 -17.78 18.47 -19.29
C TYR A 219 -17.12 19.42 -20.31
N ARG A 220 -17.83 20.52 -20.60
CA ARG A 220 -17.48 21.60 -21.54
C ARG A 220 -17.31 21.12 -22.98
N GLN A 221 -17.92 19.99 -23.34
CA GLN A 221 -18.04 19.52 -24.72
C GLN A 221 -19.50 19.60 -25.17
N GLU A 222 -19.73 19.99 -26.41
CA GLU A 222 -21.07 20.13 -27.01
C GLU A 222 -21.46 18.92 -27.88
N THR A 223 -20.49 18.10 -28.27
CA THR A 223 -20.72 16.88 -29.02
C THR A 223 -19.74 15.82 -28.57
N CYS A 224 -20.12 14.55 -28.68
CA CYS A 224 -19.15 13.47 -28.65
C CYS A 224 -18.34 13.59 -29.93
N GLU A 225 -17.33 14.46 -29.92
CA GLU A 225 -16.30 14.41 -30.92
C GLU A 225 -15.76 13.00 -30.83
N ASN A 226 -16.16 12.18 -31.81
CA ASN A 226 -15.35 11.08 -32.27
C ASN A 226 -14.06 11.75 -32.75
N LYS A 227 -13.18 12.09 -31.80
CA LYS A 227 -11.76 11.88 -32.00
C LYS A 227 -11.74 10.45 -32.49
N THR A 228 -11.65 10.26 -33.80
CA THR A 228 -10.97 9.10 -34.38
C THR A 228 -9.75 9.00 -33.51
N ARG A 229 -9.82 8.09 -32.54
CA ARG A 229 -8.76 7.83 -31.59
C ARG A 229 -7.64 7.50 -32.55
N GLN A 230 -6.73 8.46 -32.77
CA GLN A 230 -5.46 8.10 -33.36
C GLN A 230 -5.03 7.02 -32.41
N VAL A 231 -5.09 5.77 -32.87
CA VAL A 231 -4.60 4.64 -32.13
C VAL A 231 -3.14 4.99 -32.02
N THR A 232 -2.80 5.64 -30.90
CA THR A 232 -1.44 5.93 -30.52
C THR A 232 -0.88 4.55 -30.33
N LEU A 233 -0.23 4.06 -31.38
CA LEU A 233 0.59 2.87 -31.31
C LEU A 233 1.61 3.20 -30.23
N LYS A 234 1.61 2.42 -29.17
CA LYS A 234 2.59 2.52 -28.10
C LYS A 234 3.49 1.28 -28.15
N PRO A 235 4.72 1.38 -27.66
CA PRO A 235 5.51 0.20 -27.31
C PRO A 235 4.84 -0.55 -26.14
N ASP A 236 5.27 -1.80 -25.92
CA ASP A 236 4.82 -2.67 -24.82
C ASP A 236 5.99 -3.59 -24.46
N LEU A 237 6.77 -3.21 -23.46
CA LEU A 237 8.04 -3.83 -23.07
C LEU A 237 7.81 -4.93 -22.04
N VAL A 238 7.94 -6.17 -22.49
CA VAL A 238 7.68 -7.34 -21.66
C VAL A 238 9.00 -8.05 -21.33
N VAL A 239 9.25 -8.30 -20.06
CA VAL A 239 10.31 -9.24 -19.65
C VAL A 239 9.85 -10.65 -19.97
N THR A 240 10.43 -11.25 -21.01
CA THR A 240 9.99 -12.57 -21.54
C THR A 240 10.80 -13.74 -21.01
N GLU A 241 12.04 -13.50 -20.60
CA GLU A 241 12.95 -14.55 -20.12
C GLU A 241 13.95 -13.99 -19.11
N ILE A 242 14.17 -14.74 -18.03
CA ILE A 242 15.26 -14.53 -17.07
C ILE A 242 15.99 -15.87 -16.96
N ASN A 243 17.26 -15.89 -17.37
CA ASN A 243 18.10 -17.08 -17.33
C ASN A 243 19.29 -16.86 -16.41
N VAL A 244 19.70 -17.90 -15.69
CA VAL A 244 20.73 -17.84 -14.66
C VAL A 244 21.78 -18.90 -14.95
N ASP A 245 23.04 -18.49 -15.02
CA ASP A 245 24.17 -19.36 -15.32
C ASP A 245 25.27 -19.25 -14.23
N PRO A 246 25.60 -20.34 -13.53
CA PRO A 246 24.94 -21.66 -13.62
C PRO A 246 23.51 -21.63 -13.04
N PRO A 247 22.61 -22.53 -13.47
CA PRO A 247 21.20 -22.53 -13.03
C PRO A 247 21.00 -22.92 -11.55
N GLU A 248 22.01 -23.56 -10.96
CA GLU A 248 22.05 -23.87 -9.52
C GLU A 248 23.44 -23.48 -8.98
N PRO A 249 23.72 -22.17 -8.80
CA PRO A 249 25.02 -21.69 -8.36
C PRO A 249 25.31 -22.10 -6.92
N TRP A 250 26.59 -22.25 -6.58
CA TRP A 250 27.00 -22.37 -5.18
C TRP A 250 26.84 -21.03 -4.46
N ASP A 251 26.69 -21.08 -3.15
CA ASP A 251 26.52 -19.91 -2.27
C ASP A 251 27.71 -18.94 -2.26
N ASP A 252 28.87 -19.35 -2.77
CA ASP A 252 30.08 -18.54 -2.93
C ASP A 252 30.50 -18.32 -4.40
N GLU A 253 29.71 -18.84 -5.36
CA GLU A 253 30.02 -18.74 -6.78
C GLU A 253 29.32 -17.52 -7.41
N PRO A 254 30.02 -16.72 -8.24
CA PRO A 254 29.36 -15.68 -9.02
C PRO A 254 28.41 -16.30 -10.05
N MET A 255 27.19 -15.78 -10.15
CA MET A 255 26.23 -16.13 -11.20
C MET A 255 26.09 -15.00 -12.22
N ASN A 256 25.77 -15.38 -13.46
CA ASN A 256 25.37 -14.47 -14.52
C ASN A 256 23.85 -14.54 -14.69
N VAL A 257 23.19 -13.38 -14.76
CA VAL A 257 21.75 -13.28 -15.00
C VAL A 257 21.53 -12.65 -16.36
N THR A 258 20.92 -13.38 -17.28
CA THR A 258 20.57 -12.92 -18.62
C THR A 258 19.08 -12.60 -18.67
N VAL A 259 18.72 -11.36 -18.99
CA VAL A 259 17.34 -10.88 -19.11
C VAL A 259 17.04 -10.59 -20.58
N LYS A 260 15.90 -11.08 -21.06
CA LYS A 260 15.35 -10.79 -22.39
C LYS A 260 14.10 -9.92 -22.27
N VAL A 261 14.14 -8.76 -22.92
CA VAL A 261 13.00 -7.82 -23.00
C VAL A 261 12.53 -7.74 -24.44
N GLU A 262 11.25 -7.97 -24.67
CA GLU A 262 10.60 -7.95 -26.00
C GLU A 262 9.62 -6.80 -26.07
N ASN A 263 9.60 -6.08 -27.20
CA ASN A 263 8.57 -5.07 -27.46
C ASN A 263 7.38 -5.72 -28.16
N GLN A 264 6.34 -6.09 -27.41
CA GLN A 264 5.10 -6.67 -27.94
C GLN A 264 4.13 -5.62 -28.52
N GLY A 265 4.49 -4.33 -28.40
CA GLY A 265 3.69 -3.20 -28.83
C GLY A 265 3.71 -3.02 -30.34
N LYS A 266 3.01 -1.99 -30.82
CA LYS A 266 2.92 -1.69 -32.27
C LYS A 266 3.81 -0.53 -32.71
N LYS A 267 4.60 0.02 -31.79
CA LYS A 267 5.53 1.13 -32.03
C LYS A 267 6.89 0.80 -31.43
N GLU A 268 7.95 1.25 -32.10
CA GLU A 268 9.32 1.13 -31.59
C GLU A 268 9.53 1.95 -30.31
N THR A 269 10.49 1.56 -29.47
CA THR A 269 10.94 2.39 -28.35
C THR A 269 11.81 3.53 -28.88
N PHE A 270 11.42 4.78 -28.66
CA PHE A 270 12.17 5.95 -29.11
C PHE A 270 13.03 6.58 -27.99
N GLU A 271 12.82 6.16 -26.76
CA GLU A 271 13.43 6.73 -25.56
C GLU A 271 14.34 5.69 -24.91
N ASN A 272 15.41 6.17 -24.26
CA ASN A 272 16.24 5.30 -23.44
C ASN A 272 15.42 4.83 -22.25
N PHE A 273 15.58 3.57 -21.88
CA PHE A 273 14.92 2.97 -20.73
C PHE A 273 15.92 2.10 -19.97
N TRP A 274 15.57 1.68 -18.75
CA TRP A 274 16.42 0.81 -17.94
C TRP A 274 15.89 -0.62 -17.90
N ILE A 275 16.82 -1.57 -17.82
CA ILE A 275 16.54 -2.93 -17.37
C ILE A 275 17.17 -3.07 -15.99
N GLU A 276 16.35 -3.29 -14.97
CA GLU A 276 16.80 -3.51 -13.61
C GLU A 276 16.71 -5.00 -13.25
N VAL A 277 17.71 -5.53 -12.56
CA VAL A 277 17.69 -6.86 -11.94
C VAL A 277 17.83 -6.70 -10.43
N THR A 278 16.91 -7.33 -9.72
CA THR A 278 16.86 -7.33 -8.26
C THR A 278 16.88 -8.76 -7.74
N VAL A 279 17.83 -9.07 -6.87
CA VAL A 279 17.93 -10.38 -6.20
C VAL A 279 17.34 -10.25 -4.81
N TYR A 280 16.36 -11.10 -4.49
CA TYR A 280 15.68 -11.14 -3.21
C TYR A 280 16.02 -12.42 -2.43
N GLU A 281 16.26 -12.24 -1.12
CA GLU A 281 16.32 -13.31 -0.13
C GLU A 281 15.27 -13.02 0.95
N GLU A 282 14.29 -13.91 1.14
CA GLU A 282 13.22 -13.73 2.14
C GLU A 282 12.53 -12.35 2.07
N ALA A 283 12.23 -11.88 0.85
CA ALA A 283 11.68 -10.55 0.55
C ALA A 283 12.59 -9.35 0.86
N ARG A 284 13.86 -9.56 1.18
CA ARG A 284 14.87 -8.50 1.29
C ARG A 284 15.63 -8.36 -0.02
N VAL A 285 15.80 -7.13 -0.48
CA VAL A 285 16.68 -6.82 -1.61
C VAL A 285 18.13 -7.00 -1.16
N ILE A 286 18.85 -7.86 -1.89
CA ILE A 286 20.23 -8.25 -1.61
C ILE A 286 21.18 -7.60 -2.63
N ILE A 287 20.81 -7.68 -3.91
CA ILE A 287 21.55 -7.08 -5.02
C ILE A 287 20.53 -6.34 -5.88
N GLN A 288 20.95 -5.20 -6.40
CA GLN A 288 20.18 -4.40 -7.33
C GLN A 288 21.13 -3.75 -8.32
N GLU A 289 20.99 -4.10 -9.59
CA GLU A 289 21.83 -3.62 -10.70
C GLU A 289 20.92 -3.16 -11.84
N ALA A 290 21.32 -2.10 -12.56
CA ALA A 290 20.53 -1.54 -13.64
C ALA A 290 21.38 -1.25 -14.88
N TYR A 291 20.80 -1.48 -16.06
CA TYR A 291 21.43 -1.27 -17.36
C TYR A 291 20.59 -0.31 -18.22
N GLU A 292 21.19 0.77 -18.70
CA GLU A 292 20.53 1.72 -19.61
C GLU A 292 20.56 1.17 -21.04
N VAL A 293 19.38 0.89 -21.59
CA VAL A 293 19.18 0.56 -23.00
C VAL A 293 19.13 1.85 -23.80
N ARG A 294 20.06 2.01 -24.74
CA ARG A 294 20.16 3.17 -25.65
C ARG A 294 19.78 2.83 -27.10
N GLU A 295 19.31 1.61 -27.31
CA GLU A 295 18.94 1.07 -28.61
C GLU A 295 17.41 1.05 -28.72
N THR A 296 16.91 1.31 -29.91
CA THR A 296 15.48 1.21 -30.22
C THR A 296 15.10 -0.26 -30.42
N ILE A 297 13.96 -0.68 -29.89
CA ILE A 297 13.43 -2.03 -30.08
C ILE A 297 12.19 -1.94 -30.96
N ASP A 298 12.28 -2.48 -32.17
CA ASP A 298 11.16 -2.54 -33.12
C ASP A 298 10.02 -3.44 -32.58
N PRO A 299 8.77 -3.24 -33.05
CA PRO A 299 7.65 -4.14 -32.75
C PRO A 299 7.96 -5.61 -33.06
N GLY A 300 7.87 -6.46 -32.04
CA GLY A 300 8.17 -7.90 -32.10
C GLY A 300 9.66 -8.25 -31.99
N ASP A 301 10.55 -7.27 -31.89
CA ASP A 301 11.97 -7.49 -31.62
C ASP A 301 12.26 -7.51 -30.11
N HIS A 302 13.47 -7.93 -29.76
CA HIS A 302 13.91 -8.05 -28.38
C HIS A 302 15.37 -7.62 -28.20
N ILE A 303 15.69 -7.24 -26.97
CA ILE A 303 17.06 -7.06 -26.50
C ILE A 303 17.38 -8.09 -25.42
N THR A 304 18.66 -8.44 -25.29
CA THR A 304 19.15 -9.31 -24.22
C THR A 304 20.33 -8.65 -23.54
N HIS A 305 20.27 -8.57 -22.21
CA HIS A 305 21.38 -8.08 -21.39
C HIS A 305 21.80 -9.13 -20.37
N THR A 306 23.10 -9.23 -20.10
CA THR A 306 23.65 -10.17 -19.11
C THR A 306 24.38 -9.41 -18.01
N PHE A 307 23.85 -9.51 -16.79
CA PHE A 307 24.45 -9.01 -15.56
C PHE A 307 25.43 -10.06 -15.06
N THR A 308 26.73 -9.72 -15.05
CA THR A 308 27.79 -10.69 -14.72
C THR A 308 28.31 -10.51 -13.30
N GLY A 309 28.65 -11.62 -12.64
CA GLY A 309 29.39 -11.57 -11.38
C GLY A 309 28.54 -11.25 -10.15
N LEU A 310 27.24 -11.56 -10.18
CA LEU A 310 26.37 -11.38 -9.03
C LEU A 310 26.70 -12.47 -7.99
N LEU A 311 27.13 -12.08 -6.79
CA LEU A 311 27.50 -13.03 -5.74
C LEU A 311 26.27 -13.39 -4.90
N GLY A 312 25.93 -14.68 -4.84
CA GLY A 312 24.97 -15.18 -3.84
C GLY A 312 25.49 -14.82 -2.44
N LEU A 313 24.67 -14.16 -1.61
CA LEU A 313 25.11 -13.77 -0.26
C LEU A 313 25.05 -14.96 0.70
N GLY A 314 25.95 -15.94 0.54
CA GLY A 314 26.44 -16.85 1.60
C GLY A 314 25.40 -17.61 2.42
N ARG A 315 24.16 -17.74 1.94
CA ARG A 315 23.07 -18.42 2.61
C ARG A 315 22.41 -19.38 1.62
N VAL A 316 22.35 -20.63 2.05
CA VAL A 316 21.74 -21.72 1.32
C VAL A 316 20.24 -21.52 1.29
N GLY A 317 19.62 -21.67 0.13
CA GLY A 317 18.18 -21.56 0.02
C GLY A 317 17.71 -21.21 -1.37
N ALA A 318 16.42 -20.93 -1.49
CA ALA A 318 15.85 -20.38 -2.71
C ALA A 318 15.93 -18.86 -2.66
N ILE A 319 16.49 -18.25 -3.70
CA ILE A 319 16.44 -16.82 -3.95
C ILE A 319 15.44 -16.54 -5.07
N MET A 320 14.89 -15.33 -5.09
CA MET A 320 14.07 -14.84 -6.20
C MET A 320 14.88 -13.81 -6.97
N ILE A 321 14.88 -13.90 -8.29
CA ILE A 321 15.49 -12.91 -9.18
C ILE A 321 14.34 -12.22 -9.91
N GLY A 322 14.12 -10.95 -9.60
CA GLY A 322 13.21 -10.09 -10.33
C GLY A 322 13.96 -9.34 -11.43
N ALA A 323 13.30 -9.12 -12.56
CA ALA A 323 13.75 -8.16 -13.56
C ALA A 323 12.58 -7.23 -13.92
N GLN A 324 12.89 -5.96 -14.14
CA GLN A 324 11.92 -4.95 -14.55
C GLN A 324 12.45 -4.20 -15.77
N ALA A 325 11.62 -4.03 -16.79
CA ALA A 325 11.88 -3.15 -17.92
C ALA A 325 11.25 -1.77 -17.65
N ASP A 326 11.92 -0.72 -18.15
CA ASP A 326 11.47 0.67 -18.04
C ASP A 326 11.35 1.22 -16.60
N GLU A 327 12.06 0.60 -15.66
CA GLU A 327 12.13 1.06 -14.28
C GLU A 327 13.58 1.17 -13.79
N ASN A 328 13.84 2.21 -13.01
CA ASN A 328 15.10 2.38 -12.29
C ASN A 328 14.80 2.88 -10.88
N THR A 329 14.69 1.95 -9.94
CA THR A 329 14.31 2.26 -8.56
C THR A 329 15.44 2.97 -7.80
N ASN A 330 16.71 2.83 -8.25
CA ASN A 330 17.84 3.56 -7.70
C ASN A 330 17.71 5.09 -7.91
N TYR A 331 16.97 5.51 -8.94
CA TYR A 331 16.67 6.91 -9.17
C TYR A 331 15.16 7.15 -9.18
N LYS A 332 14.61 7.51 -8.00
CA LYS A 332 13.19 7.84 -7.75
C LYS A 332 12.48 8.77 -8.76
N HIS A 333 13.18 9.40 -9.68
CA HIS A 333 12.63 10.28 -10.70
C HIS A 333 12.50 9.64 -12.09
N TYR A 334 12.88 8.37 -12.28
CA TYR A 334 12.91 7.70 -13.59
C TYR A 334 12.14 6.38 -13.64
N GLY A 335 11.06 6.24 -12.87
CA GLY A 335 10.12 5.14 -13.08
C GLY A 335 9.18 5.48 -14.25
N ASN A 336 8.92 4.50 -15.12
CA ASN A 336 8.07 4.63 -16.31
C ASN A 336 8.58 5.74 -17.26
N GLN A 337 9.67 5.47 -17.97
CA GLN A 337 10.26 6.40 -18.93
C GLN A 337 9.60 6.28 -20.31
N VAL A 338 9.07 5.11 -20.64
CA VAL A 338 8.42 4.81 -21.90
C VAL A 338 6.92 4.70 -21.63
N ASP A 339 6.13 5.56 -22.27
CA ASP A 339 4.65 5.47 -22.18
C ASP A 339 4.15 4.26 -22.99
N GLU A 340 3.79 3.19 -22.29
CA GLU A 340 3.50 1.86 -22.86
C GLU A 340 2.01 1.57 -23.05
N GLU A 341 1.69 0.49 -23.77
CA GLU A 341 0.34 -0.03 -23.93
C GLU A 341 -0.16 -0.70 -22.63
N ASP A 342 0.70 -1.48 -21.95
CA ASP A 342 0.40 -2.12 -20.66
C ASP A 342 1.57 -2.06 -19.66
N GLU A 343 1.56 -1.04 -18.82
CA GLU A 343 2.49 -0.83 -17.68
C GLU A 343 2.55 -1.98 -16.65
N GLY A 344 1.65 -2.96 -16.74
CA GLY A 344 1.54 -4.07 -15.81
C GLY A 344 2.37 -5.29 -16.17
N ASN A 345 3.02 -5.33 -17.35
CA ASN A 345 3.69 -6.53 -17.88
C ASN A 345 5.23 -6.40 -17.98
N ASN A 346 5.77 -5.29 -17.49
CA ASN A 346 7.20 -4.98 -17.52
C ASN A 346 8.04 -5.79 -16.52
N GLU A 347 7.41 -6.59 -15.66
CA GLU A 347 8.08 -7.32 -14.58
C GLU A 347 8.12 -8.83 -14.85
N GLY A 348 9.27 -9.45 -14.56
CA GLY A 348 9.46 -10.90 -14.53
C GLY A 348 10.10 -11.36 -13.23
N MET A 349 9.82 -12.59 -12.81
CA MET A 349 10.46 -13.22 -11.65
C MET A 349 10.88 -14.65 -11.96
N GLU A 350 12.06 -15.05 -11.51
CA GLU A 350 12.61 -16.39 -11.61
C GLU A 350 13.09 -16.88 -10.24
N ARG A 351 12.88 -18.17 -9.93
CA ARG A 351 13.27 -18.76 -8.64
C ARG A 351 14.51 -19.62 -8.82
N VAL A 352 15.59 -19.27 -8.14
CA VAL A 352 16.88 -19.98 -8.22
C VAL A 352 17.17 -20.70 -6.90
N ILE A 353 17.69 -21.92 -6.99
CA ILE A 353 18.11 -22.70 -5.82
C ILE A 353 19.63 -22.60 -5.69
N LEU A 354 20.09 -22.03 -4.58
CA LEU A 354 21.51 -21.98 -4.24
C LEU A 354 21.94 -23.30 -3.60
N ARG A 355 23.01 -23.89 -4.13
CA ARG A 355 23.62 -25.08 -3.54
C ARG A 355 24.54 -24.67 -2.40
N GLN A 356 24.38 -25.31 -1.25
CA GLN A 356 25.41 -25.24 -0.22
C GLN A 356 26.62 -26.00 -0.73
N ARG A 357 27.79 -25.35 -0.83
CA ARG A 357 29.01 -26.15 -0.93
C ARG A 357 29.06 -26.98 0.33
N ARG A 358 28.77 -28.28 0.23
CA ARG A 358 28.91 -29.19 1.36
C ARG A 358 30.33 -28.93 1.80
N GLN A 359 30.44 -28.40 3.01
CA GLN A 359 31.70 -28.27 3.67
C GLN A 359 32.10 -29.74 3.87
N GLU A 360 32.77 -30.31 2.86
CA GLU A 360 33.81 -31.30 3.06
C GLU A 360 34.81 -30.60 4.00
N TRP A 361 34.41 -30.45 5.26
CA TRP A 361 35.31 -30.87 6.31
C TRP A 361 35.60 -32.29 5.89
N GLU A 362 36.74 -32.41 5.24
CA GLU A 362 37.49 -33.63 5.19
C GLU A 362 37.15 -34.35 6.49
N ASP A 363 36.52 -35.52 6.37
CA ASP A 363 36.86 -36.62 7.25
C ASP A 363 38.35 -36.94 7.03
N ASP A 364 39.23 -35.93 7.10
CA ASP A 364 40.60 -36.07 7.47
C ASP A 364 40.43 -36.58 8.89
N PRO A 365 40.66 -37.89 9.12
CA PRO A 365 40.59 -38.43 10.45
C PRO A 365 41.49 -37.52 11.27
N GLU A 366 40.94 -36.89 12.32
CA GLU A 366 41.73 -36.07 13.25
C GLU A 366 43.08 -36.77 13.41
N PRO A 367 44.21 -36.14 13.04
CA PRO A 367 45.51 -36.80 13.14
C PRO A 367 45.58 -37.29 14.57
N GLY A 368 45.50 -38.61 14.75
CA GLY A 368 45.12 -39.22 16.01
C GLY A 368 45.99 -38.61 17.08
N TYR A 369 45.39 -37.75 17.91
CA TYR A 369 46.12 -37.20 19.04
C TYR A 369 46.42 -38.42 19.89
N CYS A 370 47.70 -38.81 19.94
CA CYS A 370 48.23 -39.73 20.91
C CYS A 370 48.12 -39.05 22.28
N GLY A 371 46.89 -38.98 22.80
CA GLY A 371 46.61 -38.66 24.17
C GLY A 371 47.31 -39.71 25.03
N ASP A 372 48.31 -39.25 25.77
CA ASP A 372 48.85 -39.88 26.96
C ASP A 372 49.79 -41.09 26.79
N GLY A 373 50.32 -41.34 25.58
CA GLY A 373 51.39 -42.35 25.41
C GLY A 373 51.01 -43.75 25.90
N ARG A 374 49.71 -44.07 25.92
CA ARG A 374 49.22 -45.42 26.18
C ARG A 374 48.59 -45.95 24.92
N CYS A 375 49.32 -46.86 24.28
CA CYS A 375 48.72 -47.79 23.33
C CYS A 375 47.69 -48.64 24.10
N ASP A 376 46.41 -48.28 24.01
CA ASP A 376 45.35 -49.18 24.42
C ASP A 376 45.31 -50.33 23.42
N ARG A 377 46.02 -51.39 23.84
CA ARG A 377 46.00 -52.75 23.34
C ARG A 377 44.56 -53.18 23.03
N TYR A 378 44.21 -53.36 21.76
CA TYR A 378 43.62 -54.57 21.18
C TYR A 378 43.23 -54.29 19.71
N GLU A 379 44.19 -54.41 18.81
CA GLU A 379 44.06 -55.18 17.56
C GLU A 379 45.46 -55.29 16.94
N GLU A 380 45.79 -56.51 16.51
CA GLU A 380 47.13 -56.88 16.04
C GLU A 380 47.42 -56.21 14.68
N GLY A 381 48.19 -55.13 14.70
CA GLY A 381 48.69 -54.46 13.49
C GLY A 381 49.75 -53.43 13.84
N GLU A 382 51.01 -53.85 13.74
CA GLU A 382 52.26 -53.07 13.59
C GLU A 382 52.22 -51.59 14.01
N CYS A 383 52.65 -51.28 15.24
CA CYS A 383 53.08 -49.93 15.60
C CYS A 383 54.54 -49.75 15.14
N ASP A 384 54.78 -48.87 14.18
CA ASP A 384 56.13 -48.47 13.76
C ASP A 384 56.91 -47.85 14.95
N GLU A 385 58.13 -48.34 15.18
CA GLU A 385 58.96 -48.07 16.36
C GLU A 385 59.62 -46.68 16.41
N ASP A 386 59.27 -45.73 15.53
CA ASP A 386 59.93 -44.42 15.46
C ASP A 386 59.18 -43.32 16.23
N CYS A 387 58.99 -43.50 17.54
CA CYS A 387 58.66 -42.41 18.46
C CYS A 387 59.93 -41.89 19.13
N GLY A 388 60.69 -41.05 18.41
CA GLY A 388 61.82 -40.32 18.97
C GLY A 388 61.37 -39.22 19.95
N PRO A 389 62.19 -38.87 20.97
CA PRO A 389 61.88 -37.75 21.85
C PRO A 389 61.94 -36.45 21.05
N PHE A 390 60.78 -35.80 20.89
CA PHE A 390 60.70 -34.42 20.42
C PHE A 390 61.28 -33.50 21.50
N ASP A 391 62.56 -33.16 21.36
CA ASP A 391 63.26 -32.12 22.12
C ASP A 391 63.22 -30.81 21.32
N ASP A 392 62.02 -30.26 21.13
CA ASP A 392 61.82 -28.93 20.54
C ASP A 392 61.83 -27.88 21.65
N GLY A 393 63.00 -27.67 22.25
CA GLY A 393 63.27 -26.44 22.98
C GLY A 393 63.09 -25.24 22.02
N PRO A 394 62.36 -24.18 22.40
CA PRO A 394 62.07 -23.06 21.51
C PRO A 394 63.38 -22.45 21.00
N GLN A 395 63.56 -22.47 19.68
CA GLN A 395 64.74 -21.89 19.07
C GLN A 395 64.77 -20.37 19.37
N PRO A 396 65.95 -19.78 19.62
CA PRO A 396 66.08 -18.39 20.06
C PRO A 396 65.54 -17.34 19.05
N THR A 397 65.11 -17.76 17.86
CA THR A 397 64.44 -16.92 16.86
C THR A 397 62.97 -16.64 17.17
N ASP A 398 62.29 -17.52 17.92
CA ASP A 398 60.84 -17.39 18.16
C ASP A 398 60.53 -16.39 19.28
N ILE A 399 61.43 -16.28 20.27
CA ILE A 399 61.33 -15.29 21.35
C ILE A 399 61.51 -13.86 20.80
N ALA A 400 62.36 -13.69 19.79
CA ALA A 400 62.58 -12.39 19.15
C ALA A 400 61.36 -11.94 18.33
N MET A 401 60.68 -12.87 17.65
CA MET A 401 59.50 -12.55 16.84
C MET A 401 58.29 -12.18 17.71
N ILE A 402 58.08 -12.90 18.82
CA ILE A 402 57.02 -12.59 19.80
C ILE A 402 57.23 -11.21 20.42
N GLY A 403 58.48 -10.85 20.73
CA GLY A 403 58.82 -9.51 21.23
C GLY A 403 58.52 -8.39 20.22
N ALA A 404 58.79 -8.61 18.94
CA ALA A 404 58.50 -7.63 17.89
C ALA A 404 56.99 -7.43 17.67
N VAL A 405 56.21 -8.51 17.66
CA VAL A 405 54.74 -8.42 17.52
C VAL A 405 54.12 -7.71 18.71
N ALA A 406 54.56 -8.02 19.94
CA ALA A 406 54.06 -7.34 21.14
C ALA A 406 54.33 -5.82 21.12
N LEU A 407 55.50 -5.39 20.62
CA LEU A 407 55.83 -3.97 20.49
C LEU A 407 54.99 -3.26 19.41
N ILE A 408 54.68 -3.93 18.30
CA ILE A 408 53.81 -3.38 17.25
C ILE A 408 52.38 -3.21 17.77
N VAL A 409 51.84 -4.21 18.47
CA VAL A 409 50.50 -4.13 19.07
C VAL A 409 50.43 -3.02 20.13
N LEU A 410 51.47 -2.88 20.97
CA LEU A 410 51.56 -1.79 21.94
C LEU A 410 51.62 -0.42 21.26
N PHE A 411 52.37 -0.29 20.17
CA PHE A 411 52.46 0.94 19.40
C PHE A 411 51.12 1.32 18.75
N ILE A 412 50.39 0.34 18.18
CA ILE A 412 49.05 0.56 17.64
C ILE A 412 48.08 1.00 18.74
N LEU A 413 48.11 0.37 19.92
CA LEU A 413 47.28 0.76 21.06
C LEU A 413 47.57 2.19 21.53
N ILE A 414 48.85 2.58 21.61
CA ILE A 414 49.24 3.95 21.96
C ILE A 414 48.77 4.94 20.89
N LEU A 415 48.84 4.58 19.61
CA LEU A 415 48.34 5.40 18.49
C LEU A 415 46.82 5.57 18.57
N VAL A 416 46.07 4.51 18.84
CA VAL A 416 44.61 4.54 19.02
C VAL A 416 44.24 5.41 20.22
N LEU A 417 44.96 5.28 21.34
CA LEU A 417 44.73 6.10 22.53
C LEU A 417 45.09 7.58 22.30
N ALA A 418 46.17 7.86 21.57
CA ALA A 418 46.56 9.23 21.22
C ALA A 418 45.56 9.88 20.23
N LEU A 419 45.02 9.11 19.27
CA LEU A 419 43.97 9.55 18.37
C LEU A 419 42.64 9.78 19.10
N ARG A 420 42.32 8.98 20.13
CA ARG A 420 41.16 9.22 21.00
C ARG A 420 41.34 10.48 21.85
N HIS A 421 42.52 10.70 22.43
CA HIS A 421 42.77 11.87 23.27
C HIS A 421 42.76 13.21 22.50
N LYS A 422 42.98 13.18 21.18
CA LYS A 422 42.88 14.38 20.32
C LYS A 422 41.44 14.73 19.90
N LYS A 423 40.46 13.91 20.28
CA LYS A 423 39.02 14.14 19.98
C LYS A 423 38.23 14.74 21.15
N ASP A 424 38.86 15.08 22.26
CA ASP A 424 38.18 15.74 23.38
C ASP A 424 38.33 17.26 23.31
N LYS A 425 37.59 17.84 22.37
CA LYS A 425 36.57 18.87 22.62
C LYS A 425 35.58 18.77 21.46
N PRO A 426 34.61 17.84 21.50
CA PRO A 426 33.44 18.00 20.63
C PRO A 426 32.80 19.33 21.04
N GLY A 427 32.81 20.29 20.12
CA GLY A 427 31.87 21.38 20.19
C GLY A 427 30.49 20.76 20.32
N HIS A 428 29.74 21.25 21.29
CA HIS A 428 28.31 21.01 21.49
C HIS A 428 27.59 21.57 20.25
N LEU A 429 27.68 20.87 19.13
CA LEU A 429 27.05 21.20 17.87
C LEU A 429 26.04 20.09 17.57
N ASP A 430 24.78 20.51 17.69
CA ASP A 430 23.53 19.98 17.15
C ASP A 430 23.20 18.52 17.44
N GLU A 431 23.04 18.18 18.71
CA GLU A 431 22.18 17.04 19.08
C GLU A 431 20.77 17.17 18.47
N ASP A 432 20.31 18.39 18.22
CA ASP A 432 19.00 18.69 17.66
C ASP A 432 18.89 18.28 16.18
N ALA A 433 19.94 18.51 15.37
CA ALA A 433 19.96 18.10 13.96
C ALA A 433 19.91 16.57 13.80
N GLY A 434 20.54 15.82 14.71
CA GLY A 434 20.48 14.36 14.71
C GLY A 434 19.08 13.81 15.02
N ARG A 435 18.33 14.49 15.91
CA ARG A 435 16.98 14.08 16.28
C ARG A 435 15.96 14.35 15.18
N GLU A 436 16.03 15.52 14.55
CA GLU A 436 15.15 15.85 13.42
C GLU A 436 15.34 14.87 12.25
N TYR A 437 16.59 14.51 11.95
CA TYR A 437 16.89 13.49 10.94
C TYR A 437 16.28 12.13 11.31
N THR A 438 16.43 11.70 12.57
CA THR A 438 15.88 10.42 13.06
C THR A 438 14.36 10.41 12.99
N LEU A 439 13.69 11.53 13.31
CA LEU A 439 12.24 11.66 13.21
C LEU A 439 11.76 11.49 11.76
N LYS A 440 12.40 12.18 10.81
CA LYS A 440 12.09 12.08 9.38
C LYS A 440 12.29 10.66 8.85
N GLU A 441 13.35 9.97 9.29
CA GLU A 441 13.60 8.58 8.90
C GLU A 441 12.51 7.63 9.43
N LEU A 442 12.06 7.81 10.67
CA LEU A 442 11.00 7.00 11.26
C LEU A 442 9.63 7.24 10.60
N GLN A 443 9.32 8.49 10.27
CA GLN A 443 8.11 8.85 9.52
C GLN A 443 8.13 8.19 8.14
N LYS A 444 9.25 8.30 7.41
CA LYS A 444 9.41 7.64 6.11
C LYS A 444 9.18 6.12 6.18
N LYS A 445 9.74 5.45 7.21
CA LYS A 445 9.52 4.00 7.42
C LYS A 445 8.07 3.66 7.75
N LYS A 446 7.35 4.55 8.44
CA LYS A 446 5.91 4.37 8.69
C LYS A 446 5.14 4.42 7.36
N ASP A 447 5.41 5.42 6.53
CA ASP A 447 4.77 5.60 5.22
C ASP A 447 5.01 4.39 4.30
N GLU A 448 6.25 3.87 4.25
CA GLU A 448 6.60 2.66 3.49
C GLU A 448 5.80 1.42 3.93
N ILE A 449 5.51 1.26 5.23
CA ILE A 449 4.72 0.12 5.75
C ILE A 449 3.22 0.29 5.48
N GLU A 450 2.72 1.53 5.52
CA GLU A 450 1.35 1.84 5.14
C GLU A 450 1.11 1.54 3.65
N GLU A 451 2.08 1.85 2.79
CA GLU A 451 2.06 1.52 1.37
C GLU A 451 2.03 0.01 1.13
N MET A 452 2.90 -0.77 1.79
CA MET A 452 2.86 -2.24 1.72
C MET A 452 1.51 -2.82 2.16
N THR A 453 0.87 -2.20 3.16
CA THR A 453 -0.47 -2.60 3.63
C THR A 453 -1.54 -2.30 2.58
N ALA A 454 -1.44 -1.18 1.86
CA ALA A 454 -2.33 -0.84 0.76
C ALA A 454 -2.19 -1.81 -0.42
N ILE A 455 -0.95 -2.18 -0.78
CA ILE A 455 -0.67 -3.18 -1.83
C ILE A 455 -1.28 -4.54 -1.44
N ALA A 456 -1.09 -4.99 -0.20
CA ALA A 456 -1.67 -6.25 0.29
C ALA A 456 -3.21 -6.25 0.20
N LYS A 457 -3.87 -5.13 0.55
CA LYS A 457 -5.33 -4.96 0.37
C LYS A 457 -5.74 -5.08 -1.09
N LYS A 458 -5.01 -4.43 -2.00
CA LYS A 458 -5.28 -4.50 -3.45
C LYS A 458 -5.15 -5.93 -3.99
N LYS A 459 -4.10 -6.65 -3.60
CA LYS A 459 -3.89 -8.07 -3.97
C LYS A 459 -4.99 -8.98 -3.43
N TYR A 460 -5.42 -8.77 -2.18
CA TYR A 460 -6.55 -9.51 -1.59
C TYR A 460 -7.85 -9.30 -2.38
N HIS A 461 -8.20 -8.05 -2.73
CA HIS A 461 -9.41 -7.77 -3.51
C HIS A 461 -9.38 -8.36 -4.93
N ARG A 462 -8.19 -8.47 -5.53
CA ARG A 462 -7.98 -9.15 -6.81
C ARG A 462 -7.96 -10.68 -6.71
N ARG A 463 -8.07 -11.24 -5.50
CA ARG A 463 -7.92 -12.68 -5.19
C ARG A 463 -6.55 -13.24 -5.55
N GLU A 464 -5.53 -12.39 -5.59
CA GLU A 464 -4.11 -12.75 -5.78
C GLU A 464 -3.46 -13.22 -4.47
N LEU A 465 -4.14 -13.01 -3.35
CA LEU A 465 -3.68 -13.34 -2.00
C LEU A 465 -4.82 -14.01 -1.24
N ASP A 466 -4.54 -15.13 -0.58
CA ASP A 466 -5.54 -15.81 0.25
C ASP A 466 -5.81 -15.05 1.56
N GLU A 467 -6.93 -15.38 2.21
CA GLU A 467 -7.39 -14.67 3.40
C GLU A 467 -6.44 -14.84 4.60
N GLU A 468 -5.80 -16.00 4.76
CA GLU A 468 -4.88 -16.28 5.87
C GLU A 468 -3.60 -15.45 5.72
N SER A 469 -2.99 -15.48 4.52
CA SER A 469 -1.83 -14.65 4.17
C SER A 469 -2.14 -13.16 4.33
N PHE A 470 -3.34 -12.70 3.92
CA PHE A 470 -3.75 -11.30 4.06
C PHE A 470 -3.80 -10.88 5.53
N ARG A 471 -4.45 -11.68 6.37
CA ARG A 471 -4.57 -11.41 7.81
C ARG A 471 -3.21 -11.38 8.50
N GLU A 472 -2.29 -12.25 8.11
CA GLU A 472 -0.94 -12.27 8.68
C GLU A 472 -0.13 -11.02 8.30
N ILE A 473 -0.10 -10.67 7.00
CA ILE A 473 0.61 -9.48 6.51
C ILE A 473 0.09 -8.20 7.16
N VAL A 474 -1.24 -8.04 7.23
CA VAL A 474 -1.86 -6.86 7.85
C VAL A 474 -1.55 -6.79 9.34
N ARG A 475 -1.63 -7.91 10.06
CA ARG A 475 -1.32 -7.97 11.51
C ARG A 475 0.14 -7.58 11.78
N ASP A 476 1.07 -8.10 11.00
CA ASP A 476 2.50 -7.81 11.16
C ASP A 476 2.84 -6.35 10.83
N ASN A 477 2.24 -5.80 9.77
CA ASN A 477 2.43 -4.40 9.43
C ASN A 477 1.81 -3.46 10.48
N GLN A 478 0.62 -3.76 10.99
CA GLN A 478 0.00 -2.99 12.08
C GLN A 478 0.88 -2.98 13.34
N LYS A 479 1.47 -4.14 13.71
CA LYS A 479 2.40 -4.21 14.85
C LYS A 479 3.63 -3.32 14.65
N LYS A 480 4.19 -3.28 13.44
CA LYS A 480 5.34 -2.41 13.11
C LYS A 480 4.96 -0.93 13.14
N ILE A 481 3.79 -0.56 12.62
CA ILE A 481 3.28 0.82 12.65
C ILE A 481 3.16 1.30 14.10
N ILE A 482 2.54 0.50 14.99
CA ILE A 482 2.40 0.84 16.42
C ILE A 482 3.78 1.06 17.08
N GLN A 483 4.77 0.21 16.78
CA GLN A 483 6.12 0.38 17.31
C GLN A 483 6.80 1.66 16.81
N LEU A 484 6.60 2.03 15.54
CA LEU A 484 7.12 3.27 14.98
C LEU A 484 6.44 4.49 15.60
N GLU A 485 5.12 4.47 15.77
CA GLU A 485 4.37 5.56 16.40
C GLU A 485 4.80 5.83 17.84
N ILE A 486 5.06 4.78 18.63
CA ILE A 486 5.59 4.92 19.99
C ILE A 486 6.98 5.60 19.96
N LYS A 487 7.85 5.22 19.02
CA LYS A 487 9.17 5.84 18.87
C LYS A 487 9.10 7.29 18.43
N ILE A 488 8.22 7.60 17.47
CA ILE A 488 7.99 8.96 16.97
C ILE A 488 7.48 9.84 18.11
N LYS A 489 6.42 9.43 18.83
CA LYS A 489 5.90 10.17 19.99
C LYS A 489 6.95 10.37 21.09
N GLY A 490 7.79 9.36 21.32
CA GLY A 490 8.90 9.44 22.28
C GLY A 490 9.99 10.44 21.89
N LEU A 491 10.22 10.65 20.59
CA LEU A 491 11.14 11.67 20.10
C LEU A 491 10.51 13.06 20.09
N GLU A 492 9.26 13.18 19.63
CA GLU A 492 8.50 14.44 19.63
C GLU A 492 8.40 15.03 21.04
N GLY A 493 8.01 14.22 22.04
CA GLY A 493 7.94 14.69 23.42
C GLY A 493 9.28 15.15 24.01
N ARG A 494 10.41 14.59 23.53
CA ARG A 494 11.75 15.05 23.92
C ARG A 494 12.18 16.32 23.20
N VAL A 495 11.66 16.59 22.01
CA VAL A 495 11.87 17.86 21.29
C VAL A 495 11.09 18.97 21.99
N GLU A 496 9.83 18.74 22.32
CA GLU A 496 8.98 19.68 23.07
C GLU A 496 9.56 20.02 24.46
N GLU A 497 10.12 19.04 25.19
CA GLU A 497 10.75 19.29 26.51
C GLU A 497 12.02 20.16 26.42
N MET A 498 12.69 20.20 25.26
CA MET A 498 13.85 21.06 25.04
C MET A 498 13.43 22.46 24.64
N GLU A 499 12.47 22.59 23.72
CA GLU A 499 11.93 23.89 23.29
C GLU A 499 11.24 24.64 24.45
N GLY A 500 10.63 23.92 25.40
CA GLY A 500 10.02 24.53 26.59
C GLY A 500 10.98 24.99 27.69
N LYS A 501 12.30 24.76 27.54
CA LYS A 501 13.34 25.16 28.52
C LYS A 501 14.16 26.38 28.09
N GLU A 502 13.93 26.91 26.89
CA GLU A 502 14.43 28.22 26.44
C GLU A 502 13.53 29.37 26.91
#